data_AF-A0A9X3WLY0-F1
#
_entry.id   AF-A0A9X3WLY0-F1
#
_cell.length_a   1.000
_cell.length_b   1.000
_cell.length_c   1.000
_cell.angle_alpha   90.00
_cell.angle_beta   90.00
_cell.angle_gamma   90.00
#
_symmetry.space_group_name_H-M   'P 1'
#
loop_
_entity.id
_entity.type
_entity.pdbx_description
1 polymer ?
#
loop_
_entity_poly.entity_id
_entity_poly.type
_entity_poly.pdbx_seq_one_letter_code
_entity_poly.pdbx_strand_id
1 'polypeptide(L)' 'MGMGKVAAGSQNVPVMVVEPYVYQAATSLVGKYAVIETTRGSISGEVIDAKPDHIALKQRDSIFFVRLCEIVWIMPDIQ' A
#
# COMPACT_ATOMS: atom_id res chain seq x y z
N MET A 1 -22.62 36.19 36.60
CA MET A 1 -22.58 34.72 36.52
C MET A 1 -22.63 34.33 35.04
N GLY A 2 -21.47 34.23 34.38
CA GLY A 2 -21.36 33.97 32.94
C GLY A 2 -20.75 32.59 32.71
N MET A 3 -21.49 31.70 32.08
CA MET A 3 -20.98 30.39 31.65
C MET A 3 -20.03 30.60 30.47
N GLY A 4 -18.74 30.37 30.69
CA GLY A 4 -17.72 30.40 29.64
C GLY A 4 -17.96 29.26 28.64
N LYS A 5 -18.07 29.60 27.35
CA LYS A 5 -18.06 28.63 26.25
C LYS A 5 -16.76 27.83 26.29
N VAL A 6 -16.88 26.53 26.52
CA VAL A 6 -15.80 25.57 26.25
C VAL A 6 -15.56 25.54 24.75
N ALA A 7 -14.35 25.94 24.33
CA ALA A 7 -13.91 25.82 22.95
C ALA A 7 -13.83 24.33 22.58
N ALA A 8 -14.52 23.94 21.52
CA ALA A 8 -14.43 22.58 20.99
C ALA A 8 -12.99 22.32 20.53
N GLY A 9 -12.34 21.32 21.14
CA GLY A 9 -11.00 20.90 20.75
C GLY A 9 -10.97 20.44 19.29
N SER A 10 -9.96 20.88 18.54
CA SER A 10 -9.72 20.44 17.16
C SER A 10 -9.57 18.92 17.14
N GLN A 11 -10.53 18.19 16.55
CA GLN A 11 -10.39 16.76 16.36
C GLN A 11 -9.32 16.51 15.28
N ASN A 12 -8.26 15.80 15.64
CA ASN A 12 -7.28 15.32 14.68
C ASN A 12 -7.95 14.25 13.80
N VAL A 13 -8.24 14.58 12.55
CA VAL A 13 -8.75 13.62 11.57
C VAL A 13 -7.55 12.92 10.92
N PRO A 14 -7.45 11.58 11.00
CA PRO A 14 -6.39 10.86 10.31
C PRO A 14 -6.56 10.98 8.80
N VAL A 15 -5.50 11.38 8.10
CA VAL A 15 -5.46 11.46 6.64
C VAL A 15 -4.66 10.28 6.09
N MET A 16 -5.22 9.58 5.10
CA MET A 16 -4.56 8.47 4.41
C MET A 16 -4.34 8.84 2.94
N VAL A 17 -3.12 8.67 2.45
CA VAL A 17 -2.80 8.75 1.01
C VAL A 17 -3.08 7.38 0.41
N VAL A 18 -3.90 7.34 -0.64
CA VAL A 18 -4.28 6.10 -1.32
C VAL A 18 -3.94 6.24 -2.79
N GLU A 19 -3.35 5.19 -3.37
CA GLU A 19 -3.09 5.06 -4.81
C GLU A 19 -4.13 4.08 -5.40
N PRO A 20 -5.38 4.51 -5.67
CA PRO A 20 -6.51 3.60 -5.87
C PRO A 20 -6.32 2.65 -7.06
N TYR A 21 -5.70 3.13 -8.14
CA TYR A 21 -5.46 2.31 -9.34
C TYR A 21 -4.28 1.35 -9.16
N VAL A 22 -3.23 1.76 -8.44
CA VAL A 22 -2.11 0.88 -8.09
C VAL A 22 -2.59 -0.21 -7.14
N TYR A 23 -3.41 0.16 -6.15
CA TYR A 23 -4.06 -0.78 -5.23
C TYR A 23 -4.95 -1.77 -5.98
N GLN A 24 -5.78 -1.31 -6.91
CA GLN A 24 -6.63 -2.18 -7.72
C GLN A 24 -5.80 -3.17 -8.56
N ALA A 25 -4.73 -2.69 -9.20
CA ALA A 25 -3.83 -3.54 -9.97
C ALA A 25 -3.15 -4.59 -9.08
N ALA A 26 -2.59 -4.18 -7.95
CA ALA A 26 -1.97 -5.08 -6.98
C ALA A 26 -2.96 -6.13 -6.43
N THR A 27 -4.18 -5.71 -6.09
CA THR A 27 -5.24 -6.60 -5.59
C THR A 27 -5.58 -7.68 -6.61
N SER A 28 -5.60 -7.33 -7.91
CA SER A 28 -5.87 -8.30 -9.00
C SER A 28 -4.77 -9.37 -9.18
N LEU A 29 -3.62 -9.16 -8.52
CA LEU A 29 -2.45 -10.03 -8.57
C LEU A 29 -2.26 -10.87 -7.31
N VAL A 30 -3.13 -10.74 -6.29
CA VAL A 30 -3.04 -11.59 -5.09
C VAL A 30 -3.11 -13.07 -5.48
N GLY A 31 -2.16 -13.86 -5.00
CA GLY A 31 -1.94 -15.27 -5.35
C GLY A 31 -1.17 -15.49 -6.66
N LYS A 32 -0.65 -14.44 -7.30
CA LYS A 32 0.15 -14.52 -8.54
C LYS A 32 1.56 -14.02 -8.31
N TYR A 33 2.49 -14.51 -9.13
CA TYR A 33 3.83 -13.95 -9.21
C TYR A 33 3.82 -12.63 -10.00
N ALA A 34 4.61 -11.68 -9.53
CA ALA A 34 4.83 -10.40 -10.18
C ALA A 34 6.25 -9.90 -9.95
N VAL A 35 6.70 -9.04 -10.85
CA VAL A 35 7.88 -8.20 -10.65
C VAL A 35 7.40 -6.79 -10.36
N ILE A 36 7.82 -6.26 -9.20
CA ILE A 36 7.48 -4.93 -8.74
C ILE A 36 8.74 -4.08 -8.82
N GLU A 37 8.71 -3.02 -9.62
CA GLU A 37 9.77 -2.02 -9.60
C GLU A 37 9.41 -0.93 -8.62
N THR A 38 10.34 -0.68 -7.71
CA THR A 38 10.25 0.44 -6.77
C THR A 38 11.21 1.54 -7.16
N THR A 39 11.11 2.70 -6.52
CA THR A 39 12.11 3.78 -6.62
C THR A 39 13.54 3.35 -6.21
N ARG A 40 13.71 2.16 -5.61
CA ARG A 40 14.98 1.64 -5.08
C ARG A 40 15.43 0.33 -5.74
N GLY A 41 14.77 -0.09 -6.83
CA GLY A 41 15.04 -1.33 -7.55
C GLY A 41 13.85 -2.30 -7.55
N SER A 42 14.04 -3.45 -8.18
CA SER A 42 13.00 -4.46 -8.37
C SER A 42 12.99 -5.56 -7.31
N ILE A 43 11.79 -6.05 -7.03
CA ILE A 43 11.51 -7.22 -6.19
C ILE A 43 10.58 -8.14 -6.98
N SER A 44 10.94 -9.41 -7.09
CA SER A 44 10.10 -10.45 -7.69
C SER A 44 9.62 -11.43 -6.64
N GLY A 45 8.34 -11.78 -6.69
CA GLY A 45 7.74 -12.69 -5.72
C GLY A 45 6.24 -12.87 -5.93
N GLU A 46 5.64 -13.69 -5.07
CA GLU A 46 4.20 -13.89 -5.02
C GLU A 46 3.56 -12.72 -4.27
N VAL A 47 2.53 -12.08 -4.85
CA VAL A 47 1.71 -11.09 -4.12
C VAL A 47 0.80 -11.86 -3.18
N ILE A 48 1.06 -11.80 -1.88
CA ILE A 48 0.31 -12.58 -0.87
C ILE A 48 -0.81 -11.77 -0.20
N ASP A 49 -0.74 -10.43 -0.23
CA ASP A 49 -1.79 -9.53 0.27
C ASP A 49 -1.64 -8.14 -0.37
N ALA A 50 -2.73 -7.38 -0.42
CA ALA A 50 -2.75 -5.99 -0.82
C ALA A 50 -3.62 -5.17 0.14
N LYS A 51 -3.12 -4.01 0.54
CA LYS A 51 -3.79 -3.02 1.39
C LYS A 51 -3.78 -1.65 0.70
N PRO A 52 -4.63 -0.71 1.12
CA PRO A 52 -4.74 0.61 0.47
C PRO A 52 -3.43 1.42 0.42
N ASP A 53 -2.46 1.12 1.29
CA ASP A 53 -1.18 1.83 1.43
C ASP A 53 0.05 0.97 1.06
N HIS A 54 -0.07 -0.36 1.00
CA HIS A 54 1.04 -1.26 0.69
C HIS A 54 0.61 -2.62 0.10
N ILE A 55 1.57 -3.32 -0.52
CA ILE A 55 1.46 -4.74 -0.88
C ILE A 55 2.39 -5.59 -0.02
N ALA A 56 2.04 -6.86 0.16
CA ALA A 56 2.93 -7.87 0.72
C ALA A 56 3.38 -8.83 -0.38
N LEU A 57 4.70 -8.93 -0.58
CA LEU A 57 5.33 -9.84 -1.53
C LEU A 57 6.10 -10.92 -0.77
N LYS A 58 5.86 -12.18 -1.11
CA LYS A 58 6.67 -13.30 -0.63
C LYS A 58 7.76 -13.62 -1.65
N GLN A 59 9.02 -13.52 -1.21
CA GLN A 59 10.18 -13.92 -1.99
C GLN A 59 11.00 -14.92 -1.15
N ARG A 60 11.04 -16.17 -1.59
CA ARG A 60 11.62 -17.30 -0.82
C ARG A 60 10.97 -17.38 0.57
N ASP A 61 11.77 -17.20 1.62
CA ASP A 61 11.35 -17.27 3.03
C ASP A 61 11.12 -15.90 3.67
N SER A 62 11.17 -14.82 2.87
CA SER A 62 10.99 -13.44 3.34
C SER A 62 9.73 -12.81 2.79
N ILE A 63 9.15 -11.91 3.58
CA ILE A 63 8.00 -11.08 3.19
C ILE A 63 8.45 -9.62 3.14
N PHE A 64 8.19 -8.97 2.00
CA PHE A 64 8.44 -7.55 1.80
C PHE A 64 7.11 -6.81 1.81
N PHE A 65 7.02 -5.77 2.63
CA PHE A 65 5.91 -4.82 2.60
C PHE A 65 6.35 -3.60 1.80
N VAL A 66 5.75 -3.40 0.63
CA VAL A 66 6.12 -2.33 -0.30
C VAL A 66 4.99 -1.31 -0.35
N ARG A 67 5.27 -0.05 -0.01
CA ARG A 67 4.27 1.02 -0.10
C ARG A 67 3.86 1.24 -1.54
N LEU A 68 2.56 1.46 -1.78
CA LEU A 68 2.06 1.70 -3.14
C LEU A 68 2.69 2.94 -3.78
N CYS A 69 2.94 3.99 -3.00
CA CYS A 69 3.55 5.24 -3.50
C CYS A 69 5.02 5.09 -3.93
N GLU A 70 5.67 3.97 -3.61
CA GLU A 70 7.04 3.69 -4.05
C GLU A 70 7.07 2.83 -5.32
N ILE A 71 5.91 2.33 -5.78
CA ILE A 71 5.82 1.45 -6.95
C ILE A 71 5.85 2.30 -8.22
N VAL A 72 6.82 2.03 -9.08
CA VAL A 72 6.98 2.69 -10.40
C VAL A 72 6.22 1.93 -11.47
N TRP A 73 6.32 0.59 -11.50
CA TRP A 73 5.55 -0.27 -12.38
C TRP A 73 5.37 -1.68 -11.79
N ILE A 74 4.35 -2.38 -12.29
CA ILE A 74 4.01 -3.75 -11.93
C ILE A 74 3.97 -4.58 -13.20
N MET A 75 4.79 -5.62 -13.28
CA MET A 75 4.75 -6.61 -14.36
C MET A 75 4.18 -7.92 -13.82
N PRO A 76 2.96 -8.33 -14.24
CA PRO A 76 2.45 -9.66 -13.93
C PRO A 76 3.36 -10.71 -14.57
N ASP A 77 3.78 -11.72 -13.80
CA ASP A 77 4.50 -12.86 -14.39
C ASP A 77 3.43 -13.79 -14.99
N ILE A 78 3.43 -13.90 -16.32
CA ILE A 78 2.54 -14.81 -17.05
C ILE A 78 3.26 -16.16 -17.09
N GLN A 79 3.17 -16.91 -15.99
CA GLN A 79 3.50 -18.34 -15.99
C GLN A 79 2.29 -19.16 -16.46
#